data_AF-A0A1Z9D761-F1
#
_entry.id   AF-A0A1Z9D761-F1
#
_cell.length_a   1.000
_cell.length_b   1.000
_cell.length_c   1.000
_cell.angle_alpha   90.00
_cell.angle_beta   90.00
_cell.angle_gamma   90.00
#
_symmetry.space_group_name_H-M   'P 1'
#
loop_
_entity.id
_entity.type
_entity.pdbx_description
1 polymer ?
#
loop_
_entity_poly.entity_id
_entity_poly.type
_entity_poly.pdbx_seq_one_letter_code
_entity_poly.pdbx_strand_id
1 'polypeptide(L)'
;MEEAEAAANRQLFVEYVESFYLPTHEDVLYPIEGLTSQKIEDALDVYIERIEKGDLEYVHYSWGDGDSVDRERVRDIILETV
;
A
#
# COMPACT_ATOMS: atom_id res chain seq x y z
N MET A 1 -18.75 -13.24 5.72
CA MET A 1 -17.57 -14.05 6.10
C MET A 1 -16.40 -13.67 5.20
N GLU A 2 -16.60 -13.66 3.88
CA GLU A 2 -15.60 -13.22 2.88
C GLU A 2 -15.18 -11.73 3.01
N GLU A 3 -16.13 -10.81 3.23
CA GLU A 3 -15.80 -9.37 3.38
C GLU A 3 -14.96 -9.05 4.63
N ALA A 4 -15.18 -9.78 5.73
CA ALA A 4 -14.44 -9.58 6.97
C ALA A 4 -12.99 -10.08 6.85
N GLU A 5 -12.77 -11.15 6.10
CA GLU A 5 -11.44 -11.68 5.79
C GLU A 5 -10.68 -10.74 4.86
N ALA A 6 -11.34 -10.20 3.82
CA ALA A 6 -10.75 -9.20 2.95
C ALA A 6 -10.35 -7.93 3.70
N ALA A 7 -11.21 -7.43 4.60
CA ALA A 7 -10.90 -6.27 5.44
C ALA A 7 -9.73 -6.54 6.40
N ALA A 8 -9.66 -7.74 6.99
CA ALA A 8 -8.54 -8.14 7.84
C ALA A 8 -7.23 -8.23 7.05
N ASN A 9 -7.25 -8.83 5.86
CA ASN A 9 -6.09 -8.93 4.98
C ASN A 9 -5.61 -7.55 4.52
N ARG A 10 -6.54 -6.63 4.22
CA ARG A 10 -6.20 -5.24 3.91
C ARG A 10 -5.50 -4.57 5.09
N GLN A 11 -6.02 -4.72 6.31
CA GLN A 11 -5.41 -4.12 7.50
C GLN A 11 -4.01 -4.67 7.77
N LEU A 12 -3.82 -5.98 7.64
CA LEU A 12 -2.51 -6.63 7.77
C LEU A 12 -1.50 -6.08 6.76
N PHE A 13 -1.95 -5.85 5.52
CA PHE A 13 -1.09 -5.26 4.50
C PHE A 13 -0.77 -3.79 4.81
N VAL A 14 -1.72 -2.99 5.28
CA VAL A 14 -1.46 -1.60 5.71
C VAL A 14 -0.42 -1.56 6.84
N GLU A 15 -0.58 -2.39 7.87
CA GLU A 15 0.39 -2.51 8.97
C GLU A 15 1.78 -2.94 8.46
N TYR A 16 1.82 -3.84 7.47
CA TYR A 16 3.06 -4.21 6.79
C TYR A 16 3.72 -3.01 6.09
N VAL A 17 2.96 -2.17 5.38
CA VAL A 17 3.49 -0.92 4.78
C VAL A 17 3.95 0.06 5.88
N GLU A 18 3.19 0.20 6.96
CA GLU A 18 3.53 1.08 8.09
C GLU A 18 4.85 0.69 8.73
N SER A 19 5.10 -0.60 8.94
CA SER A 19 6.35 -1.13 9.49
C SER A 19 7.59 -0.80 8.64
N PHE A 20 7.41 -0.37 7.40
CA PHE A 20 8.51 0.09 6.54
C PHE A 20 8.63 1.60 6.49
N TYR A 21 7.52 2.34 6.43
CA TYR A 21 7.57 3.75 6.05
C TYR A 21 6.93 4.72 7.04
N LEU A 22 6.03 4.29 7.92
CA LEU A 22 5.33 5.20 8.83
C LEU A 22 6.25 5.63 9.99
N PRO A 23 6.63 6.91 10.13
CA PRO A 23 7.62 7.33 11.13
C PRO A 23 7.23 7.06 12.58
N THR A 24 5.94 6.87 12.85
CA THR A 24 5.41 6.61 14.19
C THR A 24 5.29 5.11 14.49
N HIS A 25 5.56 4.22 13.54
CA HIS A 25 5.52 2.78 13.75
C HIS A 25 6.77 2.33 14.51
N GLU A 26 6.62 1.40 15.47
CA GLU A 26 7.70 0.98 16.37
C GLU A 26 8.87 0.30 15.63
N ASP A 27 8.56 -0.51 14.62
CA ASP A 27 9.53 -1.27 13.82
C ASP A 27 9.96 -0.57 12.51
N VAL A 28 9.69 0.74 12.36
CA VAL A 28 9.92 1.44 11.07
C VAL A 28 11.37 1.34 10.57
N LEU A 29 11.54 0.90 9.31
CA LEU A 29 12.87 0.72 8.71
C LEU A 29 13.33 1.90 7.84
N TYR A 30 12.41 2.53 7.11
CA TYR A 30 12.69 3.57 6.11
C TYR A 30 11.66 4.70 6.22
N PRO A 31 11.67 5.47 7.32
CA PRO A 31 10.62 6.44 7.60
C PRO A 31 10.52 7.51 6.51
N ILE A 32 9.28 7.78 6.05
CA ILE A 32 8.94 8.87 5.15
C ILE A 32 8.39 10.03 5.98
N GLU A 33 9.10 11.16 6.02
CA GLU A 33 8.72 12.31 6.84
C GLU A 33 7.31 12.84 6.48
N GLY A 34 6.48 13.08 7.50
CA GLY A 34 5.11 13.56 7.31
C GLY A 34 4.11 12.53 6.76
N LEU A 35 4.50 11.26 6.63
CA LEU A 35 3.58 10.18 6.28
C LEU A 35 2.59 9.91 7.42
N THR A 36 1.35 9.59 7.06
CA THR A 36 0.27 9.20 7.98
C THR A 36 -0.36 7.90 7.49
N SER A 37 -0.99 7.13 8.39
CA SER A 37 -1.71 5.91 8.01
C SER A 37 -2.76 6.16 6.93
N GLN A 38 -3.49 7.29 6.99
CA GLN A 38 -4.47 7.65 5.96
C GLN A 38 -3.84 7.76 4.57
N LYS A 39 -2.66 8.38 4.44
CA LYS A 39 -1.95 8.48 3.16
C LYS A 39 -1.51 7.11 2.62
N ILE A 40 -1.23 6.15 3.50
CA ILE A 40 -0.93 4.77 3.11
C ILE A 40 -2.19 4.08 2.57
N GLU A 41 -3.32 4.25 3.25
CA GLU A 41 -4.60 3.72 2.78
C GLU A 41 -5.02 4.32 1.44
N ASP A 42 -4.90 5.64 1.28
CA ASP A 42 -5.22 6.33 0.03
C ASP A 42 -4.32 5.84 -1.13
N ALA A 43 -3.02 5.63 -0.86
CA ALA A 43 -2.09 5.11 -1.85
C ALA A 43 -2.36 3.65 -2.21
N LEU A 44 -2.80 2.83 -1.26
CA LEU A 44 -3.25 1.46 -1.51
C LEU A 44 -4.50 1.45 -2.40
N ASP A 45 -5.47 2.34 -2.15
CA ASP A 45 -6.67 2.43 -2.98
C ASP A 45 -6.33 2.83 -4.43
N VAL A 46 -5.40 3.78 -4.62
CA VAL A 46 -4.88 4.13 -5.94
C VAL A 46 -4.16 2.95 -6.60
N TYR A 47 -3.40 2.16 -5.83
CA TYR A 47 -2.74 0.97 -6.35
C TYR A 47 -3.76 -0.05 -6.87
N ILE A 48 -4.78 -0.38 -6.07
CA ILE A 48 -5.85 -1.30 -6.48
C ILE A 48 -6.60 -0.76 -7.71
N GLU A 49 -6.91 0.54 -7.76
CA GLU A 49 -7.56 1.16 -8.92
C GLU A 49 -6.70 1.02 -10.20
N ARG A 50 -5.37 1.18 -10.09
CA ARG A 50 -4.44 0.99 -11.22
C ARG A 50 -4.43 -0.46 -11.70
N ILE A 51 -4.49 -1.45 -10.79
CA ILE A 51 -4.60 -2.87 -11.15
C ILE A 51 -5.92 -3.13 -11.89
N GLU A 52 -7.04 -2.59 -11.37
CA GLU A 52 -8.37 -2.81 -11.94
C GLU A 52 -8.58 -2.15 -13.31
N LYS A 53 -7.97 -0.97 -13.54
CA LYS A 53 -8.03 -0.29 -14.84
C LYS A 53 -7.45 -1.14 -15.96
N GLY A 54 -6.32 -1.81 -15.71
CA GLY A 54 -5.74 -2.81 -16.62
C GLY A 54 -5.45 -2.33 -18.04
N ASP A 55 -5.29 -1.01 -18.26
CA ASP A 55 -4.97 -0.44 -19.57
C ASP A 55 -3.46 -0.55 -19.88
N LEU A 56 -3.05 -0.10 -21.09
CA LEU A 56 -1.66 -0.18 -21.51
C LEU A 56 -0.69 0.61 -20.61
N GLU A 57 -1.18 1.60 -19.86
CA GLU A 57 -0.38 2.40 -18.93
C GLU A 57 -0.12 1.62 -17.63
N TYR A 58 -1.09 0.82 -17.18
CA TYR A 58 -1.05 0.11 -15.90
C TYR A 58 -0.92 -1.42 -15.98
N VAL A 59 -0.72 -1.98 -17.17
CA VAL A 59 -0.57 -3.44 -17.43
C VAL A 59 0.51 -4.13 -16.58
N HIS A 60 1.43 -3.37 -15.98
CA HIS A 60 2.51 -3.88 -15.12
C HIS A 60 2.14 -3.97 -13.64
N TYR A 61 0.95 -3.53 -13.26
CA TYR A 61 0.44 -3.66 -11.89
C TYR A 61 -0.36 -4.96 -11.75
N SER A 62 -0.07 -5.69 -10.68
CA SER A 62 -0.73 -6.95 -10.35
C SER A 62 -0.62 -7.19 -8.85
N TRP A 63 -1.71 -7.57 -8.20
CA TRP A 63 -1.70 -7.90 -6.78
C TRP A 63 -0.92 -9.20 -6.55
N GLY A 64 0.17 -9.13 -5.80
CA GLY A 64 1.07 -10.23 -5.46
C GLY A 64 0.72 -10.94 -4.15
N ASP A 65 -0.50 -10.79 -3.65
CA ASP A 65 -0.94 -11.27 -2.33
C ASP A 65 -0.27 -10.54 -1.15
N GLY A 66 0.01 -9.24 -1.33
CA GLY A 66 0.61 -8.40 -0.31
C GLY A 66 2.12 -8.61 -0.18
N ASP A 67 2.78 -8.96 -1.28
CA ASP A 67 4.21 -9.24 -1.29
C ASP A 67 5.06 -7.95 -1.16
N SER A 68 6.38 -8.12 -1.20
CA SER A 68 7.27 -6.97 -1.16
C SER A 68 7.11 -6.05 -2.37
N VAL A 69 6.72 -6.55 -3.54
CA VAL A 69 6.53 -5.72 -4.74
C VAL A 69 5.30 -4.84 -4.56
N ASP A 70 4.19 -5.38 -4.05
CA ASP A 70 2.98 -4.62 -3.70
C ASP A 70 3.32 -3.46 -2.77
N ARG A 71 4.11 -3.73 -1.71
CA ARG A 71 4.54 -2.70 -0.75
C ARG A 71 5.34 -1.59 -1.44
N GLU A 72 6.28 -1.94 -2.31
CA GLU A 72 7.10 -0.96 -3.03
C GLU A 72 6.26 -0.15 -4.03
N ARG A 73 5.22 -0.74 -4.65
CA ARG A 73 4.27 0.00 -5.50
C ARG A 73 3.46 1.02 -4.72
N VAL A 74 2.99 0.65 -3.52
CA VAL A 74 2.31 1.60 -2.62
C VAL A 74 3.27 2.72 -2.19
N ARG A 75 4.53 2.39 -1.88
CA ARG A 75 5.56 3.40 -1.58
C ARG A 75 5.72 4.40 -2.73
N ASP A 76 5.82 3.92 -3.97
CA ASP A 76 6.01 4.79 -5.12
C ASP A 76 4.83 5.77 -5.28
N ILE A 77 3.59 5.30 -5.05
CA ILE A 77 2.38 6.15 -5.06
C ILE A 77 2.35 7.14 -3.89
N ILE A 78 2.79 6.73 -2.68
CA ILE A 78 2.98 7.65 -1.55
C ILE A 78 3.93 8.78 -1.98
N LEU A 79 5.03 8.45 -2.63
CA LEU A 79 6.04 9.43 -3.05
C LEU A 79 5.57 10.37 -4.18
N GLU A 80 4.56 9.96 -4.97
CA GLU A 80 3.91 10.82 -5.96
C GLU A 80 3.00 11.90 -5.32
N THR A 81 2.55 11.68 -4.07
CA THR A 81 1.51 12.49 -3.40
C THR A 81 1.99 13.27 -2.18
N VAL A 82 3.28 13.18 -1.83
CA VAL A 82 3.93 13.92 -0.75
C VAL A 82 4.41 15.31 -1.16
#